data_AF-A0A2U2RTS4-F1
#
_entry.id   AF-A0A2U2RTS4-F1
#
_cell.length_a   1.000
_cell.length_b   1.000
_cell.length_c   1.000
_cell.angle_alpha   90.00
_cell.angle_beta   90.00
_cell.angle_gamma   90.00
#
_symmetry.space_group_name_H-M   'P 1'
#
loop_
_entity.id
_entity.type
_entity.pdbx_description
1 polymer ?
#
loop_
_entity_poly.entity_id
_entity_poly.type
_entity_poly.pdbx_seq_one_letter_code
_entity_poly.pdbx_strand_id
1 'polypeptide(L)'
;MDWKPPYTNNRIRFERVGSMVFVNGNVKFDNTGENNYTKANETLPIGWRPTDVNTPIQFHGLGGTFSCLFGDQGGECFMLGNPNSAYATASGAWVTNDPMPA
;
A
#
# COMPACT_ATOMS: atom_id res chain seq x y z
N MET A 1 0.61 3.67 -12.09
CA MET A 1 1.56 4.49 -11.28
C MET A 1 2.51 3.56 -10.54
N ASP A 2 3.79 3.91 -10.44
CA ASP A 2 4.74 3.13 -9.64
C ASP A 2 4.90 3.75 -8.25
N TRP A 3 4.37 3.07 -7.23
CA TRP A 3 4.41 3.52 -5.84
C TRP A 3 5.52 2.80 -5.07
N LYS A 4 6.22 3.51 -4.18
CA LYS A 4 7.25 2.93 -3.31
C LYS A 4 6.65 2.69 -1.92
N PRO A 5 6.47 1.44 -1.47
CA PRO A 5 6.00 1.17 -0.12
C PRO A 5 7.01 1.59 0.96
N PRO A 6 6.57 1.72 2.23
CA PRO A 6 7.46 1.87 3.37
C PRO A 6 8.45 0.69 3.48
N TYR A 7 9.61 0.95 4.08
CA TYR A 7 10.63 -0.07 4.40
C TYR A 7 11.19 -0.87 3.22
N THR A 8 11.05 -0.37 1.99
CA THR A 8 11.68 -0.96 0.80
C THR A 8 12.17 0.11 -0.16
N ASN A 9 13.14 -0.26 -0.99
CA ASN A 9 13.56 0.52 -2.15
C ASN A 9 12.89 0.06 -3.45
N ASN A 10 12.15 -1.05 -3.42
CA ASN A 10 11.39 -1.52 -4.57
C ASN A 10 10.09 -0.72 -4.75
N ARG A 11 9.51 -0.82 -5.94
CA ARG A 11 8.22 -0.22 -6.28
C ARG A 11 7.22 -1.30 -6.65
N ILE A 12 5.95 -1.02 -6.39
CA ILE A 12 4.82 -1.83 -6.85
C ILE A 12 3.98 -1.03 -7.83
N ARG A 13 3.21 -1.74 -8.66
CA ARG A 13 2.43 -1.15 -9.72
C ARG A 13 0.99 -0.96 -9.27
N PHE A 14 0.48 0.25 -9.50
CA PHE A 14 -0.93 0.57 -9.41
C PHE A 14 -1.46 0.72 -10.83
N GLU A 15 -2.56 0.05 -11.13
CA GLU A 15 -3.32 0.22 -12.36
C GLU A 15 -4.75 0.63 -12.02
N ARG A 16 -5.38 1.38 -12.92
CA ARG A 16 -6.73 1.89 -12.70
C ARG A 16 -7.58 1.72 -13.96
N VAL A 17 -8.81 1.23 -13.77
CA VAL A 17 -9.84 1.11 -14.82
C VAL A 17 -11.11 1.79 -14.31
N GLY A 18 -11.44 2.95 -14.86
CA GLY A 18 -12.54 3.77 -14.35
C GLY A 18 -12.30 4.14 -12.89
N SER A 19 -13.22 3.77 -12.00
CA SER A 19 -13.08 4.02 -10.55
C SER A 19 -12.37 2.90 -9.79
N MET A 20 -11.99 1.80 -10.44
CA MET A 20 -11.34 0.66 -9.79
C MET A 20 -9.81 0.79 -9.84
N VAL A 21 -9.15 0.68 -8.70
CA VAL A 21 -7.69 0.59 -8.57
C VAL A 21 -7.30 -0.85 -8.26
N PHE A 22 -6.23 -1.32 -8.90
CA PHE A 22 -5.59 -2.61 -8.69
C PHE A 22 -4.13 -2.40 -8.35
N VAL A 23 -3.61 -3.15 -7.39
CA VAL A 23 -2.21 -3.09 -6.98
C VAL A 23 -1.60 -4.47 -7.02
N ASN A 24 -0.45 -4.56 -7.65
CA ASN A 24 0.34 -5.79 -7.70
C ASN A 24 1.84 -5.50 -7.72
N GLY A 25 2.63 -6.44 -7.21
CA GLY A 25 4.09 -6.35 -7.28
C GLY A 25 4.79 -7.29 -6.31
N ASN A 26 6.12 -7.21 -6.30
CA ASN A 26 6.96 -7.91 -5.34
C ASN A 26 8.02 -6.95 -4.82
N VAL A 27 8.30 -7.04 -3.53
CA VAL A 27 9.31 -6.20 -2.86
C VAL A 27 10.17 -7.04 -1.94
N LYS A 28 11.37 -6.55 -1.66
CA LYS A 28 12.17 -6.94 -0.51
C LYS A 28 12.06 -5.84 0.53
N PHE A 29 11.58 -6.18 1.73
CA PHE A 29 11.66 -5.25 2.85
C PHE A 29 13.04 -5.27 3.50
N ASP A 30 13.49 -4.10 3.92
CA ASP A 30 14.79 -3.86 4.54
C ASP A 30 14.67 -3.66 6.07
N ASN A 31 13.44 -3.66 6.62
CA ASN A 31 13.18 -3.44 8.04
C ASN A 31 12.44 -4.62 8.68
N THR A 32 12.52 -4.71 10.02
CA THR A 32 11.73 -5.60 10.88
C THR A 32 11.22 -4.83 12.08
N GLY A 33 10.11 -5.28 12.65
CA GLY A 33 9.50 -4.67 13.83
C GLY A 33 7.98 -4.63 13.70
N GLU A 34 7.30 -4.85 14.82
CA GLU A 34 5.84 -4.84 14.85
C GLU A 34 5.32 -3.41 14.67
N ASN A 35 4.39 -3.23 13.72
CA ASN A 35 3.67 -1.98 13.53
C ASN A 35 2.21 -2.19 13.94
N ASN A 36 1.68 -1.30 14.77
CA ASN A 36 0.30 -1.35 15.23
C ASN A 36 -0.38 -0.03 14.89
N TYR A 37 -0.83 0.09 13.63
CA TYR A 37 -1.36 1.33 13.05
C TYR A 37 -0.36 2.50 13.10
N THR A 38 0.92 2.19 12.91
CA THR A 38 1.98 3.20 12.86
C THR A 38 1.88 3.99 11.55
N LYS A 39 1.82 5.33 11.63
CA LYS A 39 1.75 6.17 10.44
C LYS A 39 3.09 6.14 9.67
N ALA A 40 3.01 5.94 8.36
CA ALA A 40 4.15 6.00 7.45
C ALA A 40 4.35 7.42 6.89
N ASN A 41 5.51 7.66 6.26
CA ASN A 41 5.78 8.93 5.56
C ASN A 41 5.14 8.95 4.17
N GLU A 42 4.93 7.78 3.59
CA GLU A 42 4.32 7.57 2.29
C GLU A 42 2.82 7.93 2.32
N THR A 43 2.35 8.53 1.23
CA THR A 43 0.93 8.81 0.98
C THR A 43 0.52 8.38 -0.42
N LEU A 44 -0.77 8.19 -0.64
CA LEU A 44 -1.36 8.01 -1.95
C LEU A 44 -1.69 9.38 -2.57
N PRO A 45 -1.23 9.65 -3.79
CA PRO A 45 -1.58 10.87 -4.49
C PRO A 45 -3.05 10.86 -4.94
N ILE A 46 -3.57 12.07 -5.20
CA ILE A 46 -4.86 12.25 -5.85
C ILE A 46 -4.89 11.42 -7.15
N GLY A 47 -5.99 10.72 -7.35
CA GLY A 47 -6.22 9.82 -8.48
C GLY A 47 -6.17 8.35 -8.07
N TRP A 48 -5.73 8.04 -6.85
CA TRP A 48 -5.50 6.67 -6.38
C TRP A 48 -6.06 6.42 -4.97
N ARG A 49 -6.59 7.44 -4.28
CA ARG A 49 -7.03 7.32 -2.88
C ARG A 49 -8.33 6.51 -2.78
N PRO A 50 -8.46 5.60 -1.81
CA PRO A 50 -9.67 4.81 -1.65
C PRO A 50 -10.86 5.64 -1.17
N THR A 51 -12.08 5.13 -1.37
CA THR A 51 -13.29 5.70 -0.78
C THR A 51 -13.50 5.30 0.67
N ASP A 52 -12.93 4.16 1.09
CA ASP A 52 -13.10 3.60 2.42
C ASP A 52 -11.81 3.71 3.25
N VAL A 53 -11.98 3.85 4.57
CA VAL A 53 -10.89 3.82 5.53
C VAL A 53 -10.36 2.41 5.75
N ASN A 54 -9.09 2.30 6.17
CA ASN A 54 -8.39 1.03 6.38
C ASN A 54 -8.35 0.13 5.13
N THR A 55 -8.43 0.72 3.95
CA THR A 55 -8.31 -0.01 2.70
C THR A 55 -6.89 -0.58 2.57
N PRO A 56 -6.71 -1.90 2.42
CA PRO A 56 -5.38 -2.50 2.51
C PRO A 56 -4.68 -2.64 1.15
N ILE A 57 -3.36 -2.47 1.18
CA ILE A 57 -2.44 -3.31 0.41
C ILE A 57 -1.88 -4.36 1.36
N GLN A 58 -2.08 -5.62 1.02
CA GLN A 58 -1.54 -6.75 1.74
C GLN A 58 -0.20 -7.16 1.13
N PHE A 59 0.81 -7.35 1.99
CA PHE A 59 2.11 -7.88 1.64
C PHE A 59 2.26 -9.26 2.29
N HIS A 60 2.16 -10.29 1.47
CA HIS A 60 2.31 -11.68 1.91
C HIS A 60 3.76 -12.09 1.74
N GLY A 61 4.49 -12.21 2.87
CA GLY A 61 5.89 -12.60 2.88
C GLY A 61 6.13 -13.92 3.60
N LEU A 62 7.33 -14.48 3.41
CA LEU A 62 7.75 -15.74 4.04
C LEU A 62 7.82 -15.67 5.58
N GLY A 63 7.93 -14.45 6.14
CA GLY A 63 7.99 -14.20 7.58
C GLY A 63 6.66 -13.83 8.23
N GLY A 64 5.57 -13.69 7.44
CA GLY A 64 4.27 -13.24 7.92
C GLY A 64 3.62 -12.19 7.02
N THR A 65 2.59 -11.54 7.52
CA THR A 65 1.84 -10.51 6.79
C THR A 65 2.21 -9.13 7.29
N PHE A 66 2.43 -8.21 6.35
CA PHE A 66 2.53 -6.78 6.57
C PHE A 66 1.48 -6.08 5.73
N SER A 67 0.89 -4.99 6.21
CA SER A 67 -0.16 -4.28 5.49
C SER A 67 0.09 -2.77 5.54
N CYS A 68 -0.19 -2.12 4.41
CA CYS A 68 -0.40 -0.69 4.35
C CYS A 68 -1.91 -0.44 4.27
N LEU A 69 -2.44 0.37 5.18
CA LEU A 69 -3.85 0.69 5.33
C LEU A 69 -4.05 2.17 5.00
N PHE A 70 -4.95 2.47 4.07
CA PHE A 70 -5.14 3.83 3.57
C PHE A 70 -6.45 4.46 4.06
N GLY A 71 -6.42 5.77 4.26
CA GLY A 71 -7.57 6.62 4.60
C GLY A 71 -8.18 7.33 3.39
N ASP A 72 -9.43 7.78 3.54
CA ASP A 72 -10.31 8.32 2.49
C ASP A 72 -9.99 9.76 2.06
N GLN A 73 -9.48 10.61 2.95
CA GLN A 73 -9.34 12.05 2.66
C GLN A 73 -7.90 12.52 2.43
N GLY A 74 -6.93 11.97 3.17
CA GLY A 74 -5.52 12.39 3.11
C GLY A 74 -4.61 11.50 2.25
N GLY A 75 -5.08 10.32 1.82
CA GLY A 75 -4.22 9.30 1.23
C GLY A 75 -3.15 8.77 2.21
N GLU A 76 -3.32 9.00 3.51
CA GLU A 76 -2.37 8.62 4.54
C GLU A 76 -2.21 7.09 4.60
N CYS A 77 -0.99 6.64 4.82
CA CYS A 77 -0.65 5.23 4.96
C CYS A 77 -0.39 4.88 6.43
N PHE A 78 -1.10 3.89 6.94
CA PHE A 78 -0.88 3.30 8.26
C PHE A 78 -0.38 1.86 8.11
N MET A 79 0.59 1.48 8.92
CA MET A 79 1.26 0.19 8.83
C MET A 79 0.74 -0.75 9.91
N LEU A 80 0.47 -2.01 9.53
CA LEU A 80 0.05 -3.07 10.42
C LEU A 80 0.88 -4.34 10.17
N GLY A 81 1.29 -5.01 11.25
CA GLY A 81 2.09 -6.23 11.18
C GLY A 81 3.60 -5.95 11.08
N ASN A 82 4.34 -6.98 10.70
CA ASN A 82 5.81 -6.94 10.65
C ASN A 82 6.32 -7.28 9.22
N PRO A 83 7.09 -6.39 8.58
CA PRO A 83 7.69 -6.64 7.26
C PRO A 83 8.77 -7.74 7.27
N ASN A 84 9.30 -8.09 8.46
CA ASN A 84 10.20 -9.22 8.71
C ASN A 84 11.50 -9.25 7.88
N SER A 85 11.93 -8.10 7.34
CA SER A 85 13.03 -8.00 6.38
C SER A 85 12.94 -9.07 5.28
N ALA A 86 11.71 -9.32 4.79
CA ALA A 86 11.38 -10.47 3.95
C ALA A 86 10.99 -10.04 2.53
N TYR A 87 11.10 -10.99 1.59
CA TYR A 87 10.42 -10.83 0.30
C TYR A 87 8.92 -11.00 0.51
N ALA A 88 8.13 -10.15 -0.13
CA ALA A 88 6.68 -10.22 -0.06
C ALA A 88 6.03 -9.86 -1.40
N THR A 89 4.95 -10.56 -1.74
CA THR A 89 4.07 -10.20 -2.85
C THR A 89 2.98 -9.26 -2.37
N ALA A 90 2.77 -8.18 -3.13
CA ALA A 90 1.78 -7.16 -2.82
C ALA A 90 0.47 -7.41 -3.59
N SER A 91 -0.66 -7.24 -2.92
CA SER A 91 -1.98 -7.24 -3.54
C SER A 91 -2.89 -6.20 -2.87
N GLY A 92 -3.70 -5.53 -3.67
CA GLY A 92 -4.71 -4.59 -3.19
C GLY A 92 -5.70 -4.26 -4.30
N ALA A 93 -6.93 -3.94 -3.93
CA ALA A 93 -7.94 -3.46 -4.86
C ALA A 93 -8.97 -2.62 -4.12
N TRP A 94 -9.41 -1.52 -4.73
CA TRP A 94 -10.42 -0.64 -4.15
C TRP A 94 -11.09 0.27 -5.18
N VAL A 95 -12.13 0.98 -4.73
CA VAL A 95 -12.80 2.04 -5.48
C VAL A 95 -12.21 3.39 -5.09
N THR A 96 -12.02 4.27 -6.07
CA THR A 96 -11.64 5.67 -5.88
C THR A 96 -12.66 6.60 -6.53
N ASN A 97 -12.96 7.70 -5.83
CA ASN A 97 -13.74 8.81 -6.37
C ASN A 97 -12.86 9.94 -6.93
N ASP A 98 -11.54 9.80 -6.84
CA ASP A 98 -10.64 10.80 -7.40
C ASP A 98 -10.80 10.86 -8.93
N PRO A 99 -10.61 12.04 -9.54
CA PRO A 99 -10.52 12.14 -10.99
C PRO A 99 -9.40 11.24 -11.52
N MET A 100 -9.52 10.79 -12.77
CA MET A 100 -8.41 10.04 -13.39
C MET A 100 -7.13 10.90 -13.36
N PRO A 101 -5.98 10.32 -12.98
CA PRO A 101 -4.70 11.01 -13.11
C PRO A 101 -4.49 11.49 -14.55
N ALA A 102 -3.99 12.72 -14.70
CA ALA A 102 -3.63 13.28 -16.01
C ALA A 102 -2.41 12.58 -16.61
#